data_AF-A0A5D4QU51-F1
#
_entry.id   AF-A0A5D4QU51-F1
#
_cell.length_a   1.000
_cell.length_b   1.000
_cell.length_c   1.000
_cell.angle_alpha   90.00
_cell.angle_beta   90.00
_cell.angle_gamma   90.00
#
_symmetry.space_group_name_H-M   'P 1'
#
loop_
_entity.id
_entity.type
_entity.pdbx_description
1 polymer ?
#
loop_
_entity_poly.entity_id
_entity_poly.type
_entity_poly.pdbx_seq_one_letter_code
_entity_poly.pdbx_strand_id
1 'polypeptide(L)'
;MTEIKERLPAVETAQMLIYERFPDCRGAILGGSVVRGEGTATSDLDIIVINDKAGSVRRESFYYKGWPVELFIHTIDSCRVYFQKDAERARPTLPRMVAEGLVLKGEDFLGGIRKEAALLMAAGPALWTDSELTFKRYFLTDALDDFIGSTKRHESLFVAGKLAELAHEFLLRTNKQWIGQSKWIYREIAYYDQALADRFAECFDSFYQYGEKQPVIELVDDIMKPFGGKCFDGFSLSGK
;
A
#
# COMPACT_ATOMS: atom_id res chain seq x y z
N MET A 1 9.86 -34.26 -0.04
CA MET A 1 10.61 -33.14 -0.65
C MET A 1 10.13 -33.03 -2.09
N THR A 2 9.19 -32.12 -2.34
CA THR A 2 8.66 -31.86 -3.68
C THR A 2 9.77 -31.18 -4.48
N GLU A 3 10.17 -31.74 -5.62
CA GLU A 3 11.07 -31.08 -6.57
C GLU A 3 10.55 -29.66 -6.81
N ILE A 4 11.33 -28.65 -6.43
CA ILE A 4 11.08 -27.29 -6.89
C ILE A 4 11.45 -27.33 -8.37
N LYS A 5 10.45 -27.57 -9.23
CA LYS A 5 10.59 -27.31 -10.66
C LYS A 5 11.08 -25.88 -10.78
N GLU A 6 12.29 -25.73 -11.33
CA GLU A 6 12.90 -24.44 -11.56
C GLU A 6 11.92 -23.62 -12.39
N ARG A 7 11.38 -22.55 -11.80
CA ARG A 7 10.42 -21.70 -12.50
C ARG A 7 11.18 -20.99 -13.60
N LEU A 8 10.57 -20.90 -14.78
CA LEU A 8 11.07 -19.99 -15.81
C LEU A 8 11.15 -18.56 -15.22
N PRO A 9 12.08 -17.73 -15.73
CA PRO A 9 12.18 -16.34 -15.32
C PRO A 9 10.82 -15.64 -15.37
N ALA A 10 10.56 -14.82 -14.35
CA ALA A 10 9.24 -14.22 -14.17
C ALA A 10 8.81 -13.32 -15.33
N VAL A 11 9.73 -12.50 -15.85
CA VAL A 11 9.48 -11.61 -17.00
C VAL A 11 9.16 -12.42 -18.25
N GLU A 12 9.96 -13.45 -18.55
CA GLU A 12 9.75 -14.33 -19.70
C GLU A 12 8.39 -15.05 -19.59
N THR A 13 8.07 -15.56 -18.40
CA THR A 13 6.78 -16.21 -18.14
C THR A 13 5.60 -15.24 -18.34
N ALA A 14 5.71 -14.01 -17.84
CA ALA A 14 4.69 -13.00 -18.00
C ALA A 14 4.50 -12.60 -19.48
N GLN A 15 5.59 -12.47 -20.24
CA GLN A 15 5.54 -12.22 -21.69
C GLN A 15 4.81 -13.35 -22.41
N MET A 16 5.19 -14.62 -22.15
CA MET A 16 4.52 -15.79 -22.73
C MET A 16 3.00 -15.77 -22.46
N LEU A 17 2.60 -15.51 -21.22
CA LEU A 17 1.19 -15.42 -20.85
C LEU A 17 0.45 -14.34 -21.63
N ILE A 18 1.04 -13.16 -21.78
CA ILE A 18 0.43 -12.05 -22.53
C ILE A 18 0.27 -12.39 -24.01
N TYR A 19 1.29 -12.98 -24.64
CA TYR A 19 1.21 -13.36 -26.05
C TYR A 19 0.21 -14.50 -26.30
N GLU A 20 0.11 -15.48 -25.40
CA GLU A 20 -0.81 -16.61 -25.55
C GLU A 20 -2.27 -16.21 -25.28
N ARG A 21 -2.54 -15.45 -24.21
CA ARG A 21 -3.91 -15.19 -23.74
C ARG A 21 -4.48 -13.86 -24.21
N PHE A 22 -3.63 -12.88 -24.49
CA PHE A 22 -4.02 -11.52 -24.85
C PHE A 22 -3.30 -10.99 -26.11
N PRO A 23 -3.31 -11.75 -27.23
CA PRO A 23 -2.62 -11.35 -28.46
C PRO A 23 -3.09 -10.00 -29.02
N ASP A 24 -4.34 -9.61 -28.73
CA ASP A 24 -4.95 -8.37 -29.21
C ASP A 24 -5.02 -7.25 -28.16
N CYS A 25 -4.47 -7.45 -26.94
CA CYS A 25 -4.44 -6.35 -25.98
C CYS A 25 -3.54 -5.22 -26.47
N ARG A 26 -3.90 -4.00 -26.07
CA ARG A 26 -3.18 -2.79 -26.48
C ARG A 26 -1.95 -2.51 -25.63
N GLY A 27 -2.00 -2.89 -24.36
CA GLY A 27 -0.88 -2.74 -23.45
C GLY A 27 -0.89 -3.82 -22.37
N ALA A 28 0.29 -4.14 -21.87
CA ALA A 28 0.45 -5.00 -20.70
C ALA A 28 1.65 -4.56 -19.87
N ILE A 29 1.50 -4.59 -18.54
CA ILE A 29 2.52 -4.15 -17.59
C ILE A 29 2.65 -5.22 -16.51
N LEU A 30 3.87 -5.69 -16.25
CA LEU A 30 4.20 -6.49 -15.08
C LEU A 30 4.57 -5.52 -13.95
N GLY A 31 3.89 -5.64 -12.81
CA GLY A 31 4.19 -4.88 -11.60
C GLY A 31 4.70 -5.78 -10.48
N GLY A 32 4.41 -5.38 -9.26
CA GLY A 32 4.63 -6.23 -8.10
C GLY A 32 6.07 -6.34 -7.64
N SER A 33 6.27 -7.24 -6.67
CA SER A 33 7.56 -7.45 -5.98
C SER A 33 8.68 -7.95 -6.90
N VAL A 34 8.32 -8.72 -7.93
CA VAL A 34 9.28 -9.32 -8.87
C VAL A 34 10.03 -8.25 -9.66
N VAL A 35 9.33 -7.24 -10.18
CA VAL A 35 9.96 -6.19 -11.00
C VAL A 35 10.87 -5.28 -10.18
N ARG A 36 10.58 -5.12 -8.89
CA ARG A 36 11.41 -4.32 -7.96
C ARG A 36 12.61 -5.09 -7.40
N GLY A 37 12.84 -6.34 -7.81
CA GLY A 37 13.93 -7.17 -7.25
C GLY A 37 13.66 -7.68 -5.83
N GLU A 38 12.44 -7.53 -5.33
CA GLU A 38 12.01 -7.94 -3.98
C GLU A 38 11.22 -9.25 -4.00
N GLY A 39 11.30 -10.00 -5.11
CA GLY A 39 10.59 -11.25 -5.29
C GLY A 39 11.06 -12.33 -4.32
N THR A 40 10.11 -13.09 -3.76
CA THR A 40 10.38 -14.26 -2.92
C THR A 40 9.83 -15.52 -3.60
N ALA A 41 10.09 -16.70 -3.03
CA ALA A 41 9.53 -17.97 -3.53
C ALA A 41 7.98 -17.97 -3.57
N THR A 42 7.34 -17.14 -2.74
CA THR A 42 5.88 -16.98 -2.65
C THR A 42 5.36 -15.79 -3.44
N SER A 43 6.22 -15.03 -4.15
CA SER A 43 5.78 -13.94 -5.00
C SER A 43 4.94 -14.42 -6.18
N ASP A 44 3.93 -13.63 -6.50
CA ASP A 44 3.08 -13.71 -7.66
C ASP A 44 3.54 -12.77 -8.79
N LEU A 45 2.98 -13.02 -9.98
CA LEU A 45 3.07 -12.11 -11.12
C LEU A 45 1.85 -11.21 -11.13
N ASP A 46 2.02 -9.97 -10.69
CA ASP A 46 1.00 -8.93 -10.78
C ASP A 46 1.01 -8.32 -12.19
N ILE A 47 0.00 -8.60 -13.02
CA ILE A 47 -0.01 -8.18 -14.42
C ILE A 47 -1.25 -7.35 -14.73
N ILE A 48 -1.04 -6.14 -15.24
CA ILE A 48 -2.11 -5.29 -15.78
C ILE A 48 -2.20 -5.53 -17.29
N VAL A 49 -3.42 -5.74 -17.78
CA VAL A 49 -3.73 -5.85 -19.21
C VAL A 49 -4.70 -4.76 -19.60
N ILE A 50 -4.32 -3.93 -20.58
CA ILE A 50 -5.18 -2.90 -21.15
C ILE A 50 -5.83 -3.44 -22.43
N ASN A 51 -7.15 -3.61 -22.40
CA ASN A 51 -7.92 -4.15 -23.50
C ASN A 51 -9.23 -3.36 -23.68
N ASP A 52 -9.32 -2.57 -24.75
CA ASP A 52 -10.48 -1.73 -25.06
C ASP A 52 -11.76 -2.54 -25.32
N LYS A 53 -11.62 -3.82 -25.69
CA LYS A 53 -12.76 -4.73 -25.90
C LYS A 53 -13.24 -5.38 -24.59
N ALA A 54 -12.61 -5.11 -23.46
CA ALA A 54 -13.06 -5.62 -22.18
C ALA A 54 -14.39 -4.94 -21.81
N GLY A 55 -15.49 -5.70 -21.88
CA GLY A 55 -16.83 -5.21 -21.50
C GLY A 55 -16.96 -4.87 -20.00
N SER A 56 -15.98 -5.26 -19.17
CA SER A 56 -15.92 -4.94 -17.74
C SER A 56 -14.49 -5.06 -17.19
N VAL A 57 -14.23 -4.36 -16.07
CA VAL A 57 -13.03 -4.56 -15.26
C VAL A 57 -13.06 -5.95 -14.64
N ARG A 58 -11.96 -6.70 -14.75
CA ARG A 58 -11.86 -8.05 -14.17
C ARG A 58 -10.54 -8.22 -13.43
N ARG A 59 -10.61 -8.96 -12.32
CA ARG A 59 -9.44 -9.48 -11.62
C ARG A 59 -9.52 -11.00 -11.60
N GLU A 60 -8.43 -11.66 -11.96
CA GLU A 60 -8.35 -13.11 -12.02
C GLU A 60 -7.08 -13.58 -11.34
N SER A 61 -7.17 -14.70 -10.61
CA SER A 61 -6.01 -15.35 -9.98
C SER A 61 -5.93 -16.80 -10.45
N PHE A 62 -4.77 -17.20 -10.98
CA PHE A 62 -4.56 -18.56 -11.51
C PHE A 62 -3.08 -18.91 -11.51
N TYR A 63 -2.75 -20.19 -11.76
CA TYR A 63 -1.37 -20.62 -11.94
C TYR A 63 -1.03 -20.70 -13.44
N TYR A 64 0.15 -20.21 -13.81
CA TYR A 64 0.68 -20.32 -15.17
C TYR A 64 2.16 -20.69 -15.11
N LYS A 65 2.51 -21.84 -15.73
CA LYS A 65 3.88 -22.40 -15.72
C LYS A 65 4.55 -22.41 -14.33
N GLY A 66 3.78 -22.72 -13.29
CA GLY A 66 4.26 -22.80 -11.91
C GLY A 66 4.30 -21.48 -11.14
N TRP A 67 3.95 -20.36 -11.76
CA TRP A 67 3.80 -19.06 -11.10
C TRP A 67 2.34 -18.83 -10.67
N PRO A 68 2.09 -18.36 -9.44
CA PRO A 68 0.82 -17.70 -9.14
C PRO A 68 0.77 -16.36 -9.89
N VAL A 69 -0.36 -16.08 -10.52
CA VAL A 69 -0.59 -14.86 -11.31
C VAL A 69 -1.81 -14.15 -10.75
N GLU A 70 -1.67 -12.84 -10.53
CA GLU A 70 -2.79 -11.93 -10.35
C GLU A 70 -2.92 -11.03 -11.58
N LEU A 71 -4.01 -11.16 -12.30
CA LEU A 71 -4.26 -10.46 -13.55
C LEU A 71 -5.33 -9.39 -13.35
N PHE A 72 -5.03 -8.15 -13.75
CA PHE A 72 -5.92 -7.00 -13.67
C PHE A 72 -6.24 -6.50 -15.09
N ILE A 73 -7.46 -6.76 -15.56
CA ILE A 73 -7.91 -6.39 -16.91
C ILE A 73 -8.69 -5.10 -16.83
N HIS A 74 -8.21 -4.08 -17.54
CA HIS A 74 -8.73 -2.73 -17.53
C HIS A 74 -8.87 -2.15 -18.95
N THR A 75 -9.76 -1.18 -19.11
CA THR A 75 -9.65 -0.13 -20.15
C THR A 75 -8.88 1.07 -19.59
N ILE A 76 -8.38 1.96 -20.45
CA ILE A 76 -7.71 3.20 -20.00
C ILE A 76 -8.62 4.02 -19.07
N ASP A 77 -9.90 4.17 -19.42
CA ASP A 77 -10.84 4.94 -18.59
C ASP A 77 -11.07 4.28 -17.24
N SER A 78 -11.15 2.95 -17.20
CA SER A 78 -11.24 2.24 -15.93
C SER A 78 -9.96 2.39 -15.09
N CYS A 79 -8.77 2.48 -15.70
CA CYS A 79 -7.54 2.77 -14.95
C CYS A 79 -7.64 4.11 -14.24
N ARG A 80 -8.12 5.16 -14.92
CA ARG A 80 -8.29 6.49 -14.32
C ARG A 80 -9.28 6.49 -13.16
N VAL A 81 -10.40 5.76 -13.29
CA VAL A 81 -11.35 5.59 -12.18
C VAL A 81 -10.69 4.92 -10.97
N TYR A 82 -9.86 3.91 -11.20
CA TYR A 82 -9.16 3.23 -10.10
C TYR A 82 -7.99 4.05 -9.54
N PHE A 83 -7.32 4.88 -10.34
CA PHE A 83 -6.35 5.86 -9.85
C PHE A 83 -7.01 6.82 -8.87
N GLN A 84 -8.21 7.32 -9.20
CA GLN A 84 -8.97 8.17 -8.30
C GLN A 84 -9.35 7.44 -7.01
N LYS A 85 -9.88 6.22 -7.09
CA LYS A 85 -10.22 5.40 -5.90
C LYS A 85 -9.00 5.16 -5.00
N ASP A 86 -7.85 4.89 -5.61
CA ASP A 86 -6.57 4.71 -4.92
C ASP A 86 -6.10 6.01 -4.26
N ALA A 87 -6.29 7.14 -4.94
CA ALA A 87 -5.98 8.46 -4.42
C ALA A 87 -6.85 8.83 -3.20
N GLU A 88 -8.17 8.59 -3.30
CA GLU A 88 -9.15 8.85 -2.24
C GLU A 88 -8.84 8.08 -0.95
N ARG A 89 -8.44 6.81 -1.08
CA ARG A 89 -8.02 5.98 0.07
C ARG A 89 -6.53 6.12 0.41
N ALA A 90 -5.80 6.99 -0.29
CA ALA A 90 -4.37 7.22 -0.16
C ALA A 90 -3.47 5.97 -0.30
N ARG A 91 -3.90 4.95 -1.04
CA ARG A 91 -3.12 3.72 -1.29
C ARG A 91 -2.92 3.53 -2.79
N PRO A 92 -1.75 3.90 -3.34
CA PRO A 92 -1.54 4.00 -4.78
C PRO A 92 -1.19 2.64 -5.41
N THR A 93 -2.11 1.68 -5.42
CA THR A 93 -1.80 0.33 -5.93
C THR A 93 -1.65 0.31 -7.44
N LEU A 94 -2.73 0.65 -8.15
CA LEU A 94 -2.76 0.63 -9.61
C LEU A 94 -1.86 1.73 -10.23
N PRO A 95 -1.87 3.01 -9.79
CA PRO A 95 -1.00 4.01 -10.38
C PRO A 95 0.48 3.69 -10.17
N ARG A 96 0.88 3.11 -9.03
CA ARG A 96 2.26 2.66 -8.83
C ARG A 96 2.65 1.56 -9.80
N MET A 97 1.81 0.53 -9.97
CA MET A 97 2.08 -0.54 -10.94
C MET A 97 2.18 -0.02 -12.37
N VAL A 98 1.34 0.93 -12.76
CA VAL A 98 1.39 1.53 -14.11
C VAL A 98 2.64 2.41 -14.28
N ALA A 99 3.00 3.22 -13.28
CA ALA A 99 4.12 4.13 -13.36
C ALA A 99 5.48 3.42 -13.31
N GLU A 100 5.64 2.44 -12.42
CA GLU A 100 6.92 1.78 -12.09
C GLU A 100 7.07 0.40 -12.74
N GLY A 101 5.98 -0.22 -13.20
CA GLY A 101 6.02 -1.57 -13.74
C GLY A 101 6.77 -1.70 -15.05
N LEU A 102 7.22 -2.91 -15.36
CA LEU A 102 7.87 -3.27 -16.61
C LEU A 102 6.81 -3.44 -17.71
N VAL A 103 6.93 -2.68 -18.80
CA VAL A 103 6.05 -2.88 -19.96
C VAL A 103 6.37 -4.21 -20.63
N LEU A 104 5.36 -5.06 -20.77
CA LEU A 104 5.45 -6.31 -21.52
C LEU A 104 5.02 -6.11 -22.98
N LYS A 105 4.12 -5.14 -23.23
CA LYS A 105 3.57 -4.84 -24.55
C LYS A 105 2.99 -3.42 -24.61
N GLY A 106 3.11 -2.76 -25.75
CA GLY A 106 2.38 -1.51 -26.04
C GLY A 106 3.01 -0.23 -25.44
N GLU A 107 4.33 -0.12 -25.44
CA GLU A 107 5.10 1.02 -24.89
C GLU A 107 4.52 2.38 -25.30
N ASP A 108 4.43 2.64 -26.62
CA ASP A 108 3.96 3.91 -27.17
C ASP A 108 2.52 4.23 -26.74
N PHE A 109 1.67 3.20 -26.68
CA PHE A 109 0.28 3.37 -26.25
C PHE A 109 0.16 3.70 -24.76
N LEU A 110 0.99 3.07 -23.93
CA LEU A 110 0.96 3.23 -22.48
C LEU A 110 1.58 4.55 -22.01
N GLY A 111 2.41 5.20 -22.83
CA GLY A 111 3.15 6.42 -22.44
C GLY A 111 2.28 7.51 -21.80
N GLY A 112 1.08 7.76 -22.34
CA GLY A 112 0.14 8.74 -21.79
C GLY A 112 -0.32 8.41 -20.37
N ILE A 113 -0.88 7.20 -20.18
CA ILE A 113 -1.41 6.79 -18.87
C ILE A 113 -0.30 6.58 -17.83
N ARG A 114 0.91 6.18 -18.26
CA ARG A 114 2.09 6.11 -17.39
C ARG A 114 2.51 7.48 -16.88
N LYS A 115 2.48 8.50 -17.74
CA LYS A 115 2.76 9.87 -17.33
C LYS A 115 1.70 10.39 -16.35
N GLU A 116 0.42 10.12 -16.60
CA GLU A 116 -0.67 10.45 -15.67
C GLU A 116 -0.44 9.79 -14.29
N ALA A 117 -0.11 8.49 -14.28
CA ALA A 117 0.17 7.74 -13.07
C ALA A 117 1.37 8.31 -12.31
N ALA A 118 2.48 8.61 -12.99
CA ALA A 118 3.67 9.19 -12.38
C ALA A 118 3.41 10.58 -11.77
N LEU A 119 2.64 11.43 -12.47
CA LEU A 119 2.24 12.74 -11.94
C LEU A 119 1.37 12.60 -10.69
N LEU A 120 0.43 11.65 -10.68
CA LEU A 120 -0.37 11.37 -9.49
C LEU A 120 0.51 10.89 -8.33
N MET A 121 1.40 9.92 -8.59
CA MET A 121 2.33 9.39 -7.58
C MET A 121 3.16 10.51 -6.94
N ALA A 122 3.70 11.43 -7.75
CA ALA A 122 4.49 12.56 -7.27
C ALA A 122 3.65 13.61 -6.52
N ALA A 123 2.36 13.74 -6.82
CA ALA A 123 1.48 14.72 -6.19
C ALA A 123 1.11 14.37 -4.74
N GLY A 124 1.06 13.07 -4.41
CA GLY A 124 0.58 12.56 -3.12
C GLY A 124 -0.95 12.60 -2.97
N PRO A 125 -1.52 12.01 -1.90
CA PRO A 125 -2.95 12.07 -1.64
C PRO A 125 -3.42 13.50 -1.30
N ALA A 126 -4.73 13.71 -1.36
CA ALA A 126 -5.32 14.95 -0.85
C ALA A 126 -5.10 15.08 0.67
N LEU A 127 -4.85 16.32 1.10
CA LEU A 127 -4.78 16.67 2.51
C LEU A 127 -6.12 16.43 3.18
N TRP A 128 -6.08 15.99 4.44
CA TRP A 128 -7.28 16.00 5.27
C TRP A 128 -7.75 17.42 5.52
N THR A 129 -9.08 17.57 5.54
CA THR A 129 -9.73 18.74 6.13
C THR A 129 -9.43 18.81 7.63
N ASP A 130 -9.61 19.99 8.24
CA ASP A 130 -9.36 20.17 9.68
C ASP A 130 -10.22 19.24 10.55
N SER A 131 -11.44 18.94 10.11
CA SER A 131 -12.34 18.01 10.80
C SER A 131 -11.87 16.56 10.68
N GLU A 132 -11.42 16.13 9.50
CA GLU A 132 -10.82 14.80 9.31
C GLU A 132 -9.51 14.65 10.09
N LEU A 133 -8.67 15.69 10.11
CA LEU A 133 -7.43 15.71 10.90
C LEU A 133 -7.74 15.53 12.38
N THR A 134 -8.71 16.30 12.90
CA THR A 134 -9.16 16.19 14.30
C THR A 134 -9.73 14.80 14.60
N PHE A 135 -10.57 14.27 13.69
CA PHE A 135 -11.14 12.94 13.80
C PHE A 135 -10.05 11.84 13.85
N LYS A 136 -9.08 11.89 12.94
CA LYS A 136 -7.98 10.92 12.90
C LYS A 136 -7.07 11.02 14.12
N ARG A 137 -6.78 12.24 14.59
CA ARG A 137 -6.02 12.49 15.81
C ARG A 137 -6.73 11.97 17.06
N TYR A 138 -8.06 12.10 17.12
CA TYR A 138 -8.88 11.55 18.20
C TYR A 138 -8.78 10.03 18.26
N PHE A 139 -9.03 9.32 17.14
CA PHE A 139 -8.93 7.86 17.13
C PHE A 139 -7.51 7.33 17.38
N LEU A 140 -6.48 8.09 16.98
CA LEU A 140 -5.10 7.76 17.33
C LEU A 140 -4.85 7.94 18.84
N THR A 141 -5.41 8.99 19.44
CA THR A 141 -5.34 9.23 20.90
C THR A 141 -6.05 8.12 21.68
N ASP A 142 -7.27 7.77 21.28
CA ASP A 142 -8.07 6.71 21.89
C ASP A 142 -7.33 5.36 21.87
N ALA A 143 -6.79 4.96 20.71
CA ALA A 143 -6.00 3.74 20.59
C ALA A 143 -4.69 3.79 21.41
N LEU A 144 -4.07 4.96 21.54
CA LEU A 144 -2.88 5.14 22.37
C LEU A 144 -3.21 5.01 23.87
N ASP A 145 -4.33 5.58 24.31
CA ASP A 145 -4.75 5.50 25.71
C ASP A 145 -5.18 4.06 26.09
N ASP A 146 -5.85 3.34 25.18
CA ASP A 146 -6.09 1.90 25.30
C ASP A 146 -4.77 1.11 25.40
N PHE A 147 -3.77 1.47 24.58
CA PHE A 147 -2.47 0.82 24.61
C PHE A 147 -1.76 1.05 25.95
N ILE A 148 -1.81 2.28 26.48
CA ILE A 148 -1.26 2.63 27.80
C ILE A 148 -1.98 1.84 28.89
N GLY A 149 -3.31 1.85 28.90
CA GLY A 149 -4.14 1.26 29.96
C GLY A 149 -4.24 -0.26 29.94
N SER A 150 -3.96 -0.92 28.81
CA SER A 150 -4.07 -2.39 28.70
C SER A 150 -3.09 -3.11 29.63
N THR A 151 -3.57 -3.93 30.55
CA THR A 151 -2.71 -4.69 31.48
C THR A 151 -2.47 -6.13 31.05
N LYS A 152 -3.31 -6.66 30.16
CA LYS A 152 -3.19 -8.04 29.68
C LYS A 152 -2.41 -8.09 28.37
N ARG A 153 -1.33 -8.87 28.35
CA ARG A 153 -0.44 -9.00 27.19
C ARG A 153 -1.19 -9.33 25.89
N HIS A 154 -2.15 -10.25 25.93
CA HIS A 154 -2.91 -10.64 24.74
C HIS A 154 -3.74 -9.48 24.18
N GLU A 155 -4.35 -8.64 25.03
CA GLU A 155 -5.06 -7.43 24.59
C GLU A 155 -4.06 -6.41 24.01
N SER A 156 -2.95 -6.17 24.71
CA SER A 156 -1.94 -5.19 24.27
C SER A 156 -1.33 -5.53 22.90
N LEU A 157 -1.21 -6.81 22.53
CA LEU A 157 -0.72 -7.23 21.21
C LEU A 157 -1.64 -6.75 20.08
N PHE A 158 -2.95 -6.89 20.24
CA PHE A 158 -3.93 -6.46 19.23
C PHE A 158 -4.07 -4.94 19.19
N VAL A 159 -4.05 -4.29 20.36
CA VAL A 159 -4.06 -2.83 20.42
C VAL A 159 -2.82 -2.24 19.76
N ALA A 160 -1.62 -2.80 19.99
CA ALA A 160 -0.40 -2.37 19.32
C ALA A 160 -0.49 -2.48 17.79
N GLY A 161 -1.06 -3.58 17.27
CA GLY A 161 -1.27 -3.75 15.83
C GLY A 161 -2.18 -2.66 15.27
N LYS A 162 -3.28 -2.34 15.96
CA LYS A 162 -4.18 -1.24 15.56
C LYS A 162 -3.51 0.13 15.66
N LEU A 163 -2.74 0.36 16.72
CA LEU A 163 -2.01 1.60 16.95
C LEU A 163 -0.97 1.85 15.85
N ALA A 164 -0.24 0.82 15.41
CA ALA A 164 0.67 0.90 14.28
C ALA A 164 -0.05 1.31 12.98
N GLU A 165 -1.24 0.73 12.71
CA GLU A 165 -2.06 1.10 11.56
C GLU A 165 -2.52 2.57 11.62
N LEU A 166 -2.94 3.07 12.78
CA LEU A 166 -3.39 4.46 12.90
C LEU A 166 -2.21 5.45 12.87
N ALA A 167 -1.09 5.11 13.51
CA ALA A 167 0.07 5.98 13.61
C ALA A 167 0.73 6.21 12.25
N HIS A 168 0.94 5.15 11.45
CA HIS A 168 1.52 5.34 10.11
C HIS A 168 0.58 6.10 9.17
N GLU A 169 -0.73 5.87 9.27
CA GLU A 169 -1.72 6.59 8.46
C GLU A 169 -1.64 8.08 8.80
N PHE A 170 -1.68 8.42 10.09
CA PHE A 170 -1.61 9.80 10.54
C PHE A 170 -0.30 10.47 10.12
N LEU A 171 0.83 9.82 10.38
CA LEU A 171 2.16 10.31 10.00
C LEU A 171 2.25 10.64 8.50
N LEU A 172 1.89 9.69 7.63
CA LEU A 172 2.08 9.85 6.19
C LEU A 172 1.04 10.81 5.59
N ARG A 173 -0.23 10.71 6.01
CA ARG A 173 -1.30 11.57 5.47
C ARG A 173 -1.10 13.04 5.82
N THR A 174 -0.66 13.34 7.03
CA THR A 174 -0.34 14.72 7.43
C THR A 174 0.87 15.29 6.70
N ASN A 175 1.74 14.44 6.15
CA ASN A 175 2.90 14.81 5.33
C ASN A 175 2.65 14.67 3.82
N LYS A 176 1.38 14.54 3.40
CA LYS A 176 0.96 14.37 2.00
C LYS A 176 1.66 13.19 1.30
N GLN A 177 1.93 12.13 2.06
CA GLN A 177 2.51 10.89 1.56
C GLN A 177 1.46 9.80 1.45
N TRP A 178 1.69 8.87 0.52
CA TRP A 178 0.89 7.67 0.36
C TRP A 178 1.02 6.75 1.58
N ILE A 179 -0.03 6.01 1.89
CA ILE A 179 -0.03 5.04 3.00
C ILE A 179 0.09 3.61 2.48
N GLY A 180 0.58 2.74 3.36
CA GLY A 180 0.76 1.32 3.09
C GLY A 180 -0.32 0.43 3.69
N GLN A 181 -0.19 -0.87 3.42
CA GLN A 181 -0.90 -1.93 4.13
C GLN A 181 0.05 -3.13 4.31
N SER A 182 -0.02 -3.77 5.47
CA SER A 182 0.85 -4.90 5.82
C SER A 182 2.33 -4.51 5.65
N LYS A 183 3.13 -5.25 4.86
CA LYS A 183 4.55 -4.93 4.62
C LYS A 183 4.80 -3.55 4.01
N TRP A 184 3.80 -2.96 3.35
CA TRP A 184 3.93 -1.63 2.76
C TRP A 184 3.87 -0.50 3.80
N ILE A 185 3.43 -0.76 5.03
CA ILE A 185 3.49 0.24 6.10
C ILE A 185 4.93 0.72 6.27
N TYR A 186 5.87 -0.20 6.49
CA TYR A 186 7.29 0.12 6.62
C TYR A 186 7.83 0.79 5.35
N ARG A 187 7.50 0.26 4.16
CA ARG A 187 8.04 0.77 2.89
C ARG A 187 7.61 2.19 2.57
N GLU A 188 6.35 2.55 2.82
CA GLU A 188 5.87 3.90 2.58
C GLU A 188 6.45 4.89 3.60
N ILE A 189 6.67 4.47 4.86
CA ILE A 189 7.45 5.29 5.80
C ILE A 189 8.88 5.44 5.30
N ALA A 190 9.53 4.37 4.83
CA ALA A 190 10.90 4.44 4.35
C ALA A 190 11.08 5.31 3.10
N TYR A 191 10.09 5.33 2.19
CA TYR A 191 10.06 6.24 1.05
C TYR A 191 9.96 7.71 1.47
N TYR A 192 9.30 7.99 2.59
CA TYR A 192 9.22 9.33 3.15
C TYR A 192 10.49 9.69 3.95
N ASP A 193 10.89 8.84 4.87
CA ASP A 193 12.07 8.96 5.73
C ASP A 193 12.50 7.58 6.24
N GLN A 194 13.68 7.13 5.80
CA GLN A 194 14.25 5.83 6.18
C GLN A 194 14.52 5.70 7.68
N ALA A 195 15.07 6.75 8.32
CA ALA A 195 15.40 6.71 9.74
C ALA A 195 14.12 6.65 10.60
N LEU A 196 13.06 7.31 10.17
CA LEU A 196 11.76 7.22 10.81
C LEU A 196 11.14 5.83 10.66
N ALA A 197 11.30 5.18 9.50
CA ALA A 197 10.83 3.82 9.29
C ALA A 197 11.52 2.82 10.22
N ASP A 198 12.83 2.96 10.38
CA ASP A 198 13.64 2.12 11.27
C ASP A 198 13.23 2.34 12.73
N ARG A 199 13.12 3.60 13.19
CA ARG A 199 12.60 3.92 14.53
C ARG A 199 11.20 3.34 14.74
N PHE A 200 10.31 3.47 13.76
CA PHE A 200 8.95 2.95 13.85
C PHE A 200 8.95 1.44 14.04
N ALA A 201 9.72 0.71 13.23
CA ALA A 201 9.84 -0.75 13.34
C ALA A 201 10.44 -1.17 14.69
N GLU A 202 11.52 -0.52 15.12
CA GLU A 202 12.22 -0.83 16.37
C GLU A 202 11.33 -0.62 17.61
N CYS A 203 10.55 0.46 17.67
CA CYS A 203 9.64 0.71 18.79
C CYS A 203 8.61 -0.42 18.95
N PHE A 204 7.98 -0.85 17.86
CA PHE A 204 6.99 -1.93 17.91
C PHE A 204 7.64 -3.29 18.11
N ASP A 205 8.82 -3.55 17.53
CA ASP A 205 9.57 -4.80 17.74
C ASP A 205 9.97 -4.96 19.22
N SER A 206 10.47 -3.89 19.87
CA SER A 206 10.76 -3.92 21.30
C SER A 206 9.51 -4.25 22.13
N PHE A 207 8.36 -3.63 21.81
CA PHE A 207 7.10 -4.00 22.44
C PHE A 207 6.74 -5.48 22.22
N TYR A 208 6.90 -6.00 21.00
CA TYR A 208 6.55 -7.39 20.69
C TYR A 208 7.50 -8.42 21.33
N GLN A 209 8.77 -8.08 21.49
CA GLN A 209 9.75 -8.97 22.13
C GLN A 209 9.70 -8.89 23.65
N TYR A 210 9.70 -7.68 24.22
CA TYR A 210 9.96 -7.44 25.64
C TYR A 210 8.78 -6.83 26.39
N GLY A 211 7.75 -6.35 25.69
CA GLY A 211 6.59 -5.70 26.31
C GLY A 211 6.81 -4.24 26.68
N GLU A 212 7.89 -3.63 26.20
CA GLU A 212 8.20 -2.21 26.43
C GLU A 212 7.21 -1.30 25.70
N LYS A 213 6.34 -0.63 26.43
CA LYS A 213 5.35 0.29 25.85
C LYS A 213 5.90 1.68 25.59
N GLN A 214 6.84 2.13 26.41
CA GLN A 214 7.30 3.52 26.42
C GLN A 214 7.82 4.01 25.06
N PRO A 215 8.64 3.23 24.32
CA PRO A 215 9.12 3.67 23.00
C PRO A 215 7.98 3.90 21.99
N VAL A 216 6.95 3.04 22.02
CA VAL A 216 5.75 3.19 21.16
C VAL A 216 4.95 4.42 21.56
N ILE A 217 4.77 4.66 22.87
CA ILE A 217 4.04 5.83 23.37
C ILE A 217 4.72 7.13 22.90
N GLU A 218 6.04 7.24 23.10
CA GLU A 218 6.82 8.41 22.71
C GLU A 218 6.79 8.66 21.20
N LEU A 219 6.89 7.59 20.40
CA LEU A 219 6.78 7.68 18.95
C LEU A 219 5.42 8.25 18.52
N VAL A 220 4.31 7.76 19.08
CA VAL A 220 2.97 8.20 18.71
C VAL A 220 2.70 9.64 19.19
N ASP A 221 3.17 9.99 20.39
CA ASP A 221 3.08 11.36 20.88
C ASP A 221 3.87 12.33 19.99
N ASP A 222 5.09 11.97 19.56
CA ASP A 222 5.89 12.76 18.62
C ASP A 222 5.19 12.96 17.27
N ILE A 223 4.51 11.94 16.75
CA ILE A 223 3.73 12.02 15.51
C ILE A 223 2.58 13.03 15.64
N MET A 224 1.90 13.08 16.80
CA MET A 224 0.78 14.00 17.03
C MET A 224 1.21 15.41 17.44
N LYS A 225 2.40 15.58 18.02
CA LYS A 225 2.88 16.84 18.62
C LYS A 225 2.84 18.06 17.68
N PRO A 226 3.25 17.98 16.39
CA PRO A 226 3.15 19.12 15.46
C PRO A 226 1.70 19.54 15.20
N PHE A 227 0.76 18.64 15.45
CA PHE A 227 -0.67 18.83 15.25
C PHE A 227 -1.37 18.94 16.61
N GLY A 228 -0.81 19.62 17.60
CA GLY A 228 -1.48 19.89 18.87
C GLY A 228 -1.53 18.72 19.87
N GLY A 229 -0.86 17.59 19.58
CA GLY A 229 -0.75 16.46 20.51
C GLY A 229 -2.04 15.63 20.64
N LYS A 230 -2.19 14.96 21.78
CA LYS A 230 -3.37 14.14 22.09
C LYS A 230 -4.67 14.94 21.98
N CYS A 231 -5.73 14.29 21.52
CA CYS A 231 -7.02 14.90 21.27
C CYS A 231 -8.12 14.02 21.87
N PHE A 232 -8.68 14.46 23.00
CA PHE A 232 -9.81 13.79 23.66
C PHE A 232 -10.85 14.83 24.10
N ASP A 233 -10.42 15.80 24.90
CA ASP A 233 -11.29 16.86 25.41
C ASP A 233 -11.93 17.68 24.28
N GLY A 234 -13.26 17.85 24.37
CA GLY A 234 -14.04 18.65 23.44
C GLY A 234 -14.34 17.98 22.09
N PHE A 235 -13.93 16.72 21.87
CA PHE A 235 -14.34 15.98 20.68
C PHE A 235 -15.84 15.63 20.73
N SER A 236 -16.56 15.92 19.64
CA SER A 236 -17.98 15.59 19.50
C SER A 236 -18.28 15.14 18.07
N LEU A 237 -18.99 14.03 17.94
CA LEU A 237 -19.53 13.55 16.67
C LEU A 237 -21.04 13.73 16.66
N SER A 238 -21.53 14.56 15.74
CA SER A 238 -22.95 14.63 15.43
C SER A 238 -23.28 13.54 14.41
N GLY A 239 -24.11 12.56 14.80
CA GLY A 239 -24.59 11.54 13.87
C GLY A 239 -25.39 12.15 12.72
N LYS A 240 -25.31 11.52 11.54
CA LYS A 240 -26.31 11.69 10.47
C LYS A 240 -27.34 10.59 10.57
#